data_AF-A0A1C7MV66-F1
#
_entry.id   AF-A0A1C7MV66-F1
#
_cell.length_a   1.000
_cell.length_b   1.000
_cell.length_c   1.000
_cell.angle_alpha   90.00
_cell.angle_beta   90.00
_cell.angle_gamma   90.00
#
_symmetry.space_group_name_H-M   'P 1'
#
loop_
_entity.id
_entity.type
_entity.pdbx_description
1 polymer ?
#
loop_
_entity_poly.entity_id
_entity_poly.type
_entity_poly.pdbx_seq_one_letter_code
_entity_poly.pdbx_strand_id
1 'polypeptide(L)' 'YDKNELCSSDQIICIKDVTVKLEDWRDATLNFKVQYASVWSANNNATLHGVFSNAGYTYELHCLYPLFES' A
#
# COMPACT_ATOMS: atom_id res chain seq x y z
N TYR A 1 18.52 -5.06 -7.43
CA TYR A 1 17.69 -4.42 -6.40
C TYR A 1 16.96 -3.27 -7.05
N ASP A 2 15.75 -3.54 -7.54
CA ASP A 2 14.86 -2.48 -7.98
C ASP A 2 14.52 -1.61 -6.77
N LYS A 3 14.75 -0.31 -6.89
CA LYS A 3 14.78 0.65 -5.77
C LYS A 3 13.42 0.90 -5.10
N ASN A 4 12.36 0.26 -5.58
CA ASN A 4 10.97 0.49 -5.15
C ASN A 4 10.29 -0.78 -4.62
N GLU A 5 11.04 -1.81 -4.25
CA GLU A 5 10.50 -3.05 -3.68
C GLU A 5 10.82 -3.15 -2.18
N LEU A 6 9.78 -3.33 -1.36
CA LEU A 6 9.90 -3.59 0.07
C LEU A 6 9.35 -4.98 0.36
N CYS A 7 10.19 -5.88 0.82
CA CYS A 7 9.82 -7.25 1.16
C CYS A 7 9.90 -7.52 2.65
N SER A 8 9.07 -8.46 3.13
CA SER A 8 9.27 -9.14 4.40
C SER A 8 10.61 -9.90 4.40
N SER A 9 11.14 -10.19 5.58
CA SER A 9 12.45 -10.85 5.74
C SER A 9 12.51 -12.25 5.11
N ASP A 10 11.37 -12.91 4.97
CA ASP A 10 11.20 -14.21 4.32
C ASP A 10 10.82 -14.10 2.84
N GLN A 11 10.72 -12.88 2.29
CA GLN A 11 10.33 -12.58 0.91
C GLN A 11 8.98 -13.18 0.49
N ILE A 12 8.14 -13.55 1.44
CA ILE A 12 6.80 -14.09 1.18
C ILE A 12 5.86 -12.98 0.74
N ILE A 13 6.07 -11.76 1.27
CA ILE A 13 5.27 -10.57 0.96
C ILE A 13 6.21 -9.48 0.47
N CYS A 14 6.02 -9.03 -0.77
CA CYS A 14 6.72 -7.88 -1.32
C CYS A 14 5.73 -6.83 -1.80
N ILE A 15 6.05 -5.55 -1.62
CA ILE A 15 5.28 -4.43 -2.13
C ILE A 15 6.15 -3.67 -3.12
N LYS A 16 5.61 -3.33 -4.29
CA LYS A 16 6.28 -2.48 -5.26
C LYS A 16 5.36 -1.46 -5.91
N ASP A 17 5.95 -0.60 -6.73
CA ASP A 17 5.27 0.42 -7.52
C ASP A 17 4.44 1.38 -6.66
N VAL A 18 4.86 1.59 -5.41
CA VAL A 18 4.15 2.44 -4.44
C VAL A 18 4.18 3.89 -4.91
N THR A 19 3.02 4.37 -5.34
CA THR A 19 2.80 5.77 -5.71
C THR A 19 1.82 6.38 -4.74
N VAL A 20 2.20 7.50 -4.12
CA VAL A 20 1.32 8.28 -3.23
C VAL A 20 0.92 9.55 -3.96
N LYS A 21 -0.39 9.78 -4.09
CA LYS A 21 -0.96 11.00 -4.65
C LYS A 21 -1.82 11.68 -3.59
N LEU A 22 -1.45 12.90 -3.21
CA LEU A 22 -2.28 13.78 -2.40
C LEU A 22 -3.30 14.45 -3.32
N GLU A 23 -4.58 14.16 -3.12
CA GLU A 23 -5.67 14.80 -3.89
C GLU A 23 -6.09 16.13 -3.24
N ASP A 24 -6.08 16.16 -1.90
CA ASP A 24 -6.23 17.37 -1.09
C ASP A 24 -5.46 17.17 0.23
N TRP A 25 -5.46 18.17 1.11
CA TRP A 25 -4.77 18.10 2.40
C TRP A 25 -5.31 16.99 3.33
N ARG A 26 -6.50 16.44 3.06
CA ARG A 26 -7.06 15.28 3.77
C ARG A 26 -6.83 13.96 3.07
N ASP A 27 -6.78 13.92 1.75
CA ASP A 27 -6.93 12.68 1.01
C ASP A 27 -5.63 12.29 0.31
N ALA A 28 -5.13 11.08 0.63
CA ALA A 28 -3.98 10.48 -0.03
C ALA A 28 -4.38 9.15 -0.65
N THR A 29 -4.16 8.99 -1.95
CA THR A 29 -4.34 7.73 -2.66
C THR A 29 -2.99 7.03 -2.82
N LEU A 30 -2.93 5.76 -2.43
CA LEU A 30 -1.80 4.87 -2.62
C LEU A 30 -2.14 3.86 -3.71
N ASN A 31 -1.28 3.76 -4.71
CA ASN A 31 -1.34 2.72 -5.73
C ASN A 31 -0.10 1.82 -5.55
N PHE A 32 -0.30 0.51 -5.45
CA PHE A 32 0.80 -0.45 -5.22
C PHE A 32 0.45 -1.86 -5.70
N LYS A 33 1.48 -2.68 -5.88
CA LYS A 33 1.34 -4.13 -6.14
C LYS A 33 1.90 -4.93 -4.98
N VAL A 34 1.22 -6.01 -4.62
CA VAL A 34 1.65 -6.97 -3.60
C VAL A 34 2.03 -8.28 -4.26
N GLN A 35 3.14 -8.88 -3.86
CA GLN A 35 3.51 -10.26 -4.16
C GLN A 35 3.12 -11.17 -3.01
N TYR A 36 2.56 -12.33 -3.33
CA TYR A 36 2.40 -13.43 -2.39
C TYR A 36 2.71 -14.74 -3.10
N ALA A 37 3.52 -15.61 -2.46
CA ALA A 37 3.91 -16.91 -3.03
C ALA A 37 4.44 -16.81 -4.48
N SER A 38 5.28 -15.81 -4.76
CA SER A 38 5.85 -15.49 -6.08
C SER A 38 4.87 -14.96 -7.15
N VAL A 39 3.59 -14.77 -6.83
CA VAL A 39 2.59 -14.21 -7.75
C VAL A 39 2.33 -12.75 -7.40
N TRP A 40 2.32 -11.87 -8.41
CA TRP A 40 1.98 -10.47 -8.23
C TRP A 40 0.48 -10.24 -8.38
N SER A 41 -0.06 -9.37 -7.53
CA SER A 41 -1.41 -8.85 -7.69
C SER A 41 -1.50 -7.84 -8.84
N ALA A 42 -2.74 -7.62 -9.30
CA ALA A 42 -3.09 -6.43 -10.07
C ALA A 42 -2.80 -5.15 -9.25
N ASN A 43 -2.97 -3.98 -9.88
CA ASN A 43 -2.84 -2.71 -9.14
C ASN A 43 -3.88 -2.63 -8.02
N ASN A 44 -3.41 -2.42 -6.79
CA ASN A 44 -4.25 -2.14 -5.63
C ASN A 44 -4.26 -0.64 -5.38
N ASN A 45 -5.44 -0.09 -5.12
CA ASN A 45 -5.62 1.32 -4.81
C ASN A 45 -6.24 1.44 -3.42
N ALA A 46 -5.63 2.23 -2.55
CA ALA A 46 -6.14 2.53 -1.23
C ALA A 46 -6.20 4.05 -1.05
N THR A 47 -7.37 4.57 -0.66
CA THR A 47 -7.53 5.98 -0.31
C THR A 47 -7.54 6.10 1.21
N LEU A 48 -6.56 6.85 1.73
CA LEU A 48 -6.49 7.23 3.13
C LEU A 48 -7.15 8.58 3.30
N HIS A 49 -8.13 8.65 4.18
CA HIS A 49 -8.80 9.88 4.58
C HIS A 49 -8.21 10.35 5.91
N GLY A 50 -7.52 11.49 5.86
CA GLY A 50 -6.98 12.17 7.03
C GLY A 50 -8.11 12.77 7.85
N VAL A 51 -8.16 12.39 9.13
CA VAL A 51 -8.99 13.07 10.13
C VAL A 51 -8.15 14.15 10.79
N PHE A 52 -8.71 15.35 11.01
CA PHE A 52 -8.08 16.35 11.87
C PHE A 52 -7.95 15.76 13.28
N SER A 53 -6.78 15.27 13.65
CA SER A 53 -6.49 14.87 15.03
C SER A 53 -5.44 15.79 15.64
N ASN A 54 -5.61 16.11 16.92
CA ASN A 54 -4.51 16.67 17.73
C ASN A 54 -3.30 15.74 17.62
N ALA A 55 -2.09 16.30 17.59
CA ALA A 55 -0.82 15.59 17.41
C ALA A 55 -0.76 14.30 18.23
N GLY A 56 -1.03 13.19 17.57
CA GLY A 56 -1.12 11.85 18.13
C GLY A 56 -1.10 10.88 16.96
N TYR A 57 -0.24 9.88 17.03
CA TYR A 57 -0.12 8.86 15.99
C TYR A 57 -1.34 7.94 16.05
N THR A 58 -2.43 8.35 15.44
CA THR A 58 -3.54 7.46 15.15
C THR A 58 -3.18 6.67 13.89
N TYR A 59 -3.24 5.34 13.97
CA TYR A 59 -3.16 4.48 12.80
C TYR A 59 -4.49 3.75 12.67
N GLU A 60 -5.07 3.79 11.49
CA GLU A 60 -6.20 2.94 11.13
C GLU A 60 -5.67 1.73 10.35
N LEU A 61 -6.09 0.53 10.76
CA LEU A 61 -5.75 -0.69 10.06
C LEU A 61 -6.77 -0.91 8.94
N HIS A 62 -6.31 -0.84 7.70
CA HIS A 62 -7.13 -1.19 6.53
C HIS A 62 -6.77 -2.59 6.05
N CYS A 63 -7.75 -3.50 6.07
CA CYS A 63 -7.61 -4.82 5.46
C CYS A 63 -7.73 -4.68 3.94
N LEU A 64 -6.66 -5.02 3.24
CA LEU A 64 -6.62 -5.09 1.78
C LEU A 64 -6.62 -6.56 1.36
N TYR A 65 -7.49 -6.92 0.42
CA TYR A 65 -7.54 -8.25 -0.19
C TYR A 65 -7.02 -8.15 -1.63
N PRO A 66 -5.74 -8.45 -1.87
CA PRO A 66 -5.17 -8.33 -3.20
C PRO A 66 -5.81 -9.33 -4.16
N LEU A 67 -6.15 -8.88 -5.36
CA LEU A 67 -6.56 -9.76 -6.45
C LEU A 67 -5.33 -10.15 -7.27
N PHE A 68 -5.07 -11.45 -7.37
CA PHE A 68 -3.95 -12.00 -8.11
C PHE A 68 -4.37 -12.32 -9.54
N GLU A 69 -3.51 -11.96 -10.50
CA GLU A 69 -3.70 -12.37 -11.89
C GLU A 69 -3.37 -13.88 -11.99
N SER A 70 -4.25 -14.63 -12.65
CA SER A 70 -4.12 -16.09 -12.87
C SER A 70 -3.15 -16.43 -13.98
#